data_AF-A0A5G2RAQ8-F1
#
_entry.id   AF-A0A5G2RAQ8-F1
#
_cell.length_a   1.000
_cell.length_b   1.000
_cell.length_c   1.000
_cell.angle_alpha   90.00
_cell.angle_beta   90.00
_cell.angle_gamma   90.00
#
_symmetry.space_group_name_H-M   'P 1'
#
loop_
_entity.id
_entity.type
_entity.pdbx_description
1 polymer ?
#
loop_
_entity_poly.entity_id
_entity_poly.type
_entity_poly.pdbx_seq_one_letter_code
_entity_poly.pdbx_strand_id
1 'polypeptide(L)'
;MLAFSMRKVPNRETTDISQVLLCNVTQRVSFWFVVTDPSKSHTLPAAEVQTAIRMNRNRINNAFFLNDQTLEFLRIPSTLAPPTEPSVPTWIIIFGVIFSITVVATMLLILSGIRERRRKNEGPSEMENTEDKCENTVTIENGIPCDPLDMKGGHINDAFGTEDERLTPL
;
A
#
# COMPACT_ATOMS: atom_id res chain seq x y z
N MET A 1 -4.12 39.29 15.90
CA MET A 1 -3.47 38.83 14.65
C MET A 1 -3.50 39.85 13.52
N LEU A 2 -4.63 40.51 13.23
CA LEU A 2 -4.71 41.50 12.14
C LEU A 2 -3.73 42.69 12.29
N ALA A 3 -3.67 43.34 13.45
CA ALA A 3 -2.71 44.43 13.68
C ALA A 3 -1.26 43.97 13.49
N PHE A 4 -0.93 42.77 13.96
CA PHE A 4 0.39 42.16 13.73
C PHE A 4 0.70 42.00 12.23
N SER A 5 -0.26 41.52 11.44
CA SER A 5 -0.10 41.38 9.99
C SER A 5 0.13 42.73 9.31
N MET A 6 -0.57 43.78 9.76
CA MET A 6 -0.37 45.13 9.26
C MET A 6 1.02 45.69 9.56
N ARG A 7 1.60 45.40 10.74
CA ARG A 7 2.97 45.82 11.08
C ARG A 7 4.05 45.25 10.17
N LYS A 8 3.74 44.21 9.40
CA LYS A 8 4.65 43.63 8.40
C LYS A 8 4.59 44.36 7.06
N VAL A 9 3.62 45.24 6.85
CA VAL A 9 3.53 46.10 5.66
C VAL A 9 4.46 47.30 5.83
N PRO A 10 5.20 47.70 4.78
CA PRO A 10 6.04 48.90 4.84
C PRO A 10 5.25 50.14 5.27
N ASN A 11 5.84 50.99 6.10
CA ASN A 11 5.23 52.21 6.66
C ASN A 11 4.04 51.99 7.62
N ARG A 12 3.82 50.77 8.11
CA ARG A 12 2.70 50.41 9.02
C ARG A 12 3.14 49.77 10.33
N GLU A 13 4.40 49.93 10.71
CA GLU A 13 5.03 49.29 11.88
C GLU A 13 4.33 49.65 13.22
N THR A 14 3.69 50.81 13.28
CA THR A 14 3.03 51.35 14.48
C THR A 14 1.54 51.02 14.57
N THR A 15 0.99 50.20 13.66
CA THR A 15 -0.43 49.83 13.70
C THR A 15 -0.76 49.06 14.99
N ASP A 16 -1.71 49.56 15.76
CA ASP A 16 -2.16 48.92 17.01
C ASP A 16 -3.55 48.28 16.87
N ILE A 17 -3.95 47.50 17.88
CA ILE A 17 -5.23 46.78 17.91
C ILE A 17 -6.41 47.75 17.88
N SER A 18 -6.28 48.92 18.52
CA SER A 18 -7.30 49.98 18.50
C SER A 18 -7.62 50.51 17.11
N GLN A 19 -6.73 50.31 16.14
CA GLN A 19 -6.91 50.71 14.74
C GLN A 19 -7.65 49.66 13.91
N VAL A 20 -7.98 48.50 14.50
CA VAL A 20 -8.77 47.46 13.84
C VAL A 20 -10.20 47.54 14.36
N LEU A 21 -11.08 48.10 13.54
CA LEU A 21 -12.48 48.28 13.87
C LEU A 21 -13.28 47.07 13.36
N LEU A 22 -14.07 46.46 14.25
CA LEU A 22 -15.01 45.39 13.88
C LEU A 22 -16.39 45.98 13.64
N CYS A 23 -17.04 45.52 12.57
CA CYS A 23 -18.36 45.98 12.13
C CYS A 23 -19.25 44.77 11.85
N ASN A 24 -20.55 44.90 12.16
CA ASN A 24 -21.59 43.93 11.79
C ASN A 24 -21.23 42.48 12.17
N VAL A 25 -21.03 42.25 13.47
CA VAL A 25 -20.74 40.93 14.05
C VAL A 25 -22.02 40.10 14.14
N THR A 26 -22.00 38.90 13.58
CA THR A 26 -23.13 37.97 13.60
C THR A 26 -22.92 36.82 14.58
N GLN A 27 -24.00 36.11 14.92
CA GLN A 27 -23.95 34.93 15.79
C GLN A 27 -23.17 33.76 15.17
N ARG A 28 -23.10 33.67 13.84
CA ARG A 28 -22.33 32.64 13.12
C ARG A 28 -20.84 32.97 12.99
N VAL A 29 -20.34 33.95 13.75
CA VAL A 29 -18.93 34.40 13.73
C VAL A 29 -18.53 34.93 12.34
N SER A 30 -19.41 35.70 11.71
CA SER A 30 -19.06 36.54 10.56
C SER A 30 -19.05 38.00 10.97
N PHE A 31 -18.04 38.73 10.52
CA PHE A 31 -17.90 40.15 10.80
C PHE A 31 -17.09 40.82 9.69
N TRP A 32 -17.32 42.11 9.53
CA TRP A 32 -16.49 42.98 8.73
C TRP A 32 -15.43 43.60 9.63
N PHE A 33 -14.27 43.90 9.07
CA PHE A 33 -13.28 44.70 9.77
C PHE A 33 -12.67 45.74 8.84
N VAL A 34 -12.29 46.85 9.43
CA VAL A 34 -11.62 47.96 8.75
C VAL A 34 -10.38 48.32 9.55
N VAL A 35 -9.29 48.65 8.84
CA VAL A 35 -8.06 49.13 9.48
C VAL A 35 -7.94 50.63 9.21
N THR A 36 -7.69 51.41 10.25
CA THR A 36 -7.46 52.85 10.15
C THR A 36 -5.98 53.21 10.24
N ASP A 37 -5.61 54.32 9.61
CA ASP A 37 -4.28 54.90 9.72
C ASP A 37 -4.16 55.65 11.06
N PRO A 38 -3.20 55.29 11.94
CA PRO A 38 -3.00 55.99 13.21
C PRO A 38 -2.64 57.46 13.03
N SER A 39 -2.10 57.86 11.88
CA SER A 39 -1.60 59.23 11.63
C SER A 39 -2.65 60.15 11.02
N LYS A 40 -3.61 59.59 10.26
CA LYS A 40 -4.51 60.39 9.41
C LYS A 40 -6.00 60.12 9.61
N SER A 41 -6.39 59.25 10.56
CA SER A 41 -7.79 58.89 10.85
C SER A 41 -8.60 58.47 9.61
N HIS A 42 -7.92 58.07 8.53
CA HIS A 42 -8.53 57.56 7.31
C HIS A 42 -8.44 56.05 7.28
N THR A 43 -9.39 55.41 6.61
CA THR A 43 -9.38 53.96 6.40
C THR A 43 -8.31 53.57 5.39
N LEU A 44 -7.58 52.50 5.69
CA LEU A 44 -6.58 51.98 4.78
C LEU A 44 -7.22 51.36 3.52
N PRO A 45 -6.54 51.45 2.36
CA PRO A 45 -7.00 50.79 1.15
C PRO A 45 -7.14 49.28 1.35
N ALA A 46 -8.24 48.71 0.85
CA ALA A 46 -8.50 47.29 0.98
C ALA A 46 -7.38 46.41 0.36
N ALA A 47 -6.75 46.86 -0.73
CA ALA A 47 -5.66 46.13 -1.38
C ALA A 47 -4.43 45.97 -0.46
N GLU A 48 -4.11 47.00 0.32
CA GLU A 48 -2.99 46.97 1.28
C GLU A 48 -3.28 45.96 2.40
N VAL A 49 -4.49 46.02 2.96
CA VAL A 49 -4.96 45.10 4.02
C VAL A 49 -5.00 43.64 3.51
N GLN A 50 -5.52 43.43 2.30
CA GLN A 50 -5.56 42.10 1.68
C GLN A 50 -4.16 41.51 1.50
N THR A 51 -3.20 42.34 1.08
CA THR A 51 -1.80 41.93 0.92
C THR A 51 -1.18 41.53 2.27
N ALA A 52 -1.42 42.33 3.31
CA ALA A 52 -0.95 42.06 4.67
C ALA A 52 -1.45 40.71 5.21
N ILE A 53 -2.74 40.42 4.99
CA ILE A 53 -3.38 39.18 5.39
C ILE A 53 -2.84 38.01 4.57
N ARG A 54 -2.68 38.19 3.25
CA ARG A 54 -2.14 37.14 2.37
C ARG A 54 -0.75 36.70 2.80
N MET A 55 0.14 37.65 3.13
CA MET A 55 1.50 37.34 3.59
C MET A 55 1.54 36.59 4.93
N ASN A 56 0.55 36.82 5.80
CA ASN A 56 0.51 36.24 7.14
C ASN A 56 -0.59 35.17 7.30
N ARG A 57 -1.20 34.70 6.19
CA ARG A 57 -2.37 33.81 6.18
C ARG A 57 -2.14 32.54 7.01
N ASN A 58 -1.03 31.84 6.77
CA ASN A 58 -0.63 30.65 7.50
C ASN A 58 -0.53 30.88 9.02
N ARG A 59 0.07 32.02 9.43
CA ARG A 59 0.21 32.35 10.85
C ARG A 59 -1.12 32.70 11.51
N ILE A 60 -2.01 33.41 10.81
CA ILE A 60 -3.36 33.72 11.30
C ILE A 60 -4.14 32.42 11.52
N ASN A 61 -4.15 31.55 10.51
CA ASN A 61 -4.80 30.24 10.54
C ASN A 61 -4.32 29.39 11.71
N ASN A 62 -2.99 29.23 11.85
CA ASN A 62 -2.39 28.43 12.91
C ASN A 62 -2.66 28.99 14.32
N ALA A 63 -2.82 30.31 14.47
CA ALA A 63 -3.14 30.92 15.76
C ALA A 63 -4.52 30.51 16.29
N PHE A 64 -5.44 30.13 15.40
CA PHE A 64 -6.80 29.72 15.74
C PHE A 64 -7.04 28.22 15.48
N PHE A 65 -6.02 27.46 15.10
CA PHE A 65 -6.15 26.06 14.66
C PHE A 65 -7.16 25.89 13.51
N LEU A 66 -7.25 26.88 12.64
CA LEU A 66 -8.12 26.90 11.46
C LEU A 66 -7.28 26.78 10.18
N ASN A 67 -7.93 26.44 9.08
CA ASN A 67 -7.35 26.43 7.72
C ASN A 67 -8.11 27.42 6.80
N ASP A 68 -7.66 27.59 5.55
CA ASP A 68 -8.30 28.54 4.62
C ASP A 68 -9.74 28.19 4.23
N GLN A 69 -10.20 26.96 4.48
CA GLN A 69 -11.59 26.55 4.27
C GLN A 69 -12.48 26.96 5.46
N THR A 70 -11.97 26.83 6.68
CA THR A 70 -12.70 27.16 7.92
C THR A 70 -12.60 28.63 8.32
N LEU A 71 -11.53 29.32 7.90
CA LEU A 71 -11.31 30.75 8.08
C LEU A 71 -11.15 31.41 6.71
N GLU A 72 -12.29 31.83 6.16
CA GLU A 72 -12.36 32.41 4.83
C GLU A 72 -12.31 33.93 4.87
N PHE A 73 -11.53 34.52 3.94
CA PHE A 73 -11.56 35.93 3.63
C PHE A 73 -12.15 36.10 2.22
N LEU A 74 -13.40 36.56 2.10
CA LEU A 74 -14.19 36.55 0.84
C LEU A 74 -13.50 37.20 -0.38
N ARG A 75 -12.56 38.13 -0.20
CA ARG A 75 -11.81 38.78 -1.29
C ARG A 75 -10.34 38.36 -1.41
N ILE A 76 -9.89 37.41 -0.60
CA ILE A 76 -8.49 36.96 -0.60
C ILE A 76 -8.46 35.47 -0.97
N PRO A 77 -7.88 35.11 -2.13
CA PRO A 77 -7.87 33.72 -2.57
C PRO A 77 -7.18 32.82 -1.54
N SER A 78 -7.63 31.57 -1.46
CA SER A 78 -7.04 30.54 -0.61
C SER A 78 -5.56 30.33 -0.96
N THR A 79 -4.75 30.09 0.07
CA THR A 79 -3.34 29.72 -0.04
C THR A 79 -3.11 28.22 0.05
N LEU A 80 -4.17 27.43 0.31
CA LEU A 80 -4.08 25.98 0.29
C LEU A 80 -3.74 25.49 -1.11
N ALA A 81 -2.74 24.60 -1.17
CA ALA A 81 -2.47 23.85 -2.39
C ALA A 81 -3.73 23.06 -2.79
N PRO A 82 -3.99 22.91 -4.10
CA PRO A 82 -5.05 22.03 -4.56
C PRO A 82 -4.81 20.62 -3.99
N PRO A 83 -5.87 19.87 -3.66
CA PRO A 83 -5.72 18.49 -3.20
C PRO A 83 -4.80 17.73 -4.16
N THR A 84 -3.80 17.04 -3.62
CA THR A 84 -2.86 16.28 -4.44
C THR A 84 -3.65 15.16 -5.13
N GLU A 85 -3.83 15.29 -6.44
CA GLU A 85 -4.37 14.20 -7.23
C GLU A 85 -3.32 13.09 -7.33
N PRO A 86 -3.70 11.82 -7.14
CA PRO A 86 -2.77 10.72 -7.30
C PRO A 86 -2.22 10.71 -8.73
N SER A 87 -0.90 10.51 -8.87
CA SER A 87 -0.20 10.50 -10.16
C SER A 87 -0.70 9.44 -11.13
N VAL A 88 -1.39 8.42 -10.62
CA VAL A 88 -2.06 7.38 -11.40
C VAL A 88 -3.52 7.23 -10.94
N PRO A 89 -4.48 7.16 -11.87
CA PRO A 89 -5.85 6.82 -11.53
C PRO A 89 -5.93 5.45 -10.82
N THR A 90 -6.55 5.41 -9.65
CA THR A 90 -6.68 4.20 -8.82
C THR A 90 -7.29 3.03 -9.59
N TRP A 91 -8.20 3.29 -10.53
CA TRP A 91 -8.85 2.26 -11.33
C TRP A 91 -7.88 1.52 -12.26
N ILE A 92 -6.80 2.16 -12.73
CA ILE A 92 -5.77 1.49 -13.54
C ILE A 92 -5.02 0.43 -12.74
N ILE A 93 -4.75 0.71 -11.45
CA ILE A 93 -4.11 -0.25 -10.54
C ILE A 93 -5.02 -1.47 -10.37
N ILE A 94 -6.32 -1.24 -10.10
CA ILE A 94 -7.32 -2.30 -9.94
C ILE A 94 -7.43 -3.15 -11.22
N PHE A 95 -7.50 -2.51 -12.38
CA PHE A 95 -7.55 -3.18 -13.68
C PHE A 95 -6.32 -4.06 -13.91
N GLY A 96 -5.12 -3.54 -13.63
CA GLY A 96 -3.87 -4.29 -13.81
C GLY A 96 -3.79 -5.55 -12.95
N VAL A 97 -4.23 -5.48 -11.69
CA VAL A 97 -4.26 -6.65 -10.80
C VAL A 97 -5.24 -7.71 -11.30
N ILE A 98 -6.46 -7.30 -11.66
CA ILE A 98 -7.48 -8.22 -12.18
C ILE A 98 -7.01 -8.87 -13.48
N PHE A 99 -6.46 -8.08 -14.41
CA PHE A 99 -5.94 -8.57 -15.68
C PHE A 99 -4.77 -9.55 -15.49
N SER A 100 -3.88 -9.30 -14.52
CA SER A 100 -2.79 -10.22 -14.20
C SER A 100 -3.31 -11.57 -13.70
N ILE A 101 -4.27 -11.56 -12.76
CA ILE A 101 -4.88 -12.78 -12.21
C ILE A 101 -5.60 -13.57 -13.31
N THR A 102 -6.38 -12.89 -14.17
CA THR A 102 -7.12 -13.57 -15.25
C THR A 102 -6.18 -14.20 -16.27
N VAL A 103 -5.09 -13.52 -16.65
CA VAL A 103 -4.07 -14.06 -17.57
C VAL A 103 -3.39 -15.28 -16.96
N VAL A 104 -2.97 -15.21 -15.69
CA VAL A 104 -2.32 -16.36 -15.01
C VAL A 104 -3.28 -17.54 -14.90
N ALA A 105 -4.52 -17.31 -14.47
CA ALA A 105 -5.54 -18.36 -14.38
C ALA A 105 -5.80 -19.00 -15.75
N THR A 106 -5.94 -18.19 -16.80
CA THR A 106 -6.17 -18.69 -18.17
C THR A 106 -4.98 -19.53 -18.67
N MET A 107 -3.75 -19.07 -18.43
CA MET A 107 -2.54 -19.81 -18.80
C MET A 107 -2.43 -21.16 -18.08
N LEU A 108 -2.72 -21.19 -16.78
CA LEU A 108 -2.71 -22.44 -16.00
C LEU A 108 -3.79 -23.42 -16.48
N LEU A 109 -4.97 -22.93 -16.84
CA LEU A 109 -6.04 -23.76 -17.40
C LEU A 109 -5.65 -24.36 -18.76
N ILE A 110 -5.06 -23.57 -19.66
CA ILE A 110 -4.59 -24.04 -20.97
C ILE A 110 -3.50 -25.10 -20.80
N LEU A 111 -2.49 -24.84 -19.95
CA LEU A 111 -1.40 -25.78 -19.69
C LEU A 111 -1.90 -27.08 -19.09
N SER A 112 -2.85 -27.00 -18.16
CA SER A 112 -3.47 -28.18 -17.53
C SER A 112 -4.26 -28.99 -18.55
N GLY A 113 -5.07 -28.33 -19.39
CA GLY A 113 -5.84 -29.00 -20.45
C GLY A 113 -4.95 -29.70 -21.48
N ILE A 114 -3.82 -29.08 -21.86
CA ILE A 114 -2.85 -29.71 -22.77
C ILE A 114 -2.16 -30.91 -22.11
N ARG A 115 -1.72 -30.78 -20.85
CA ARG A 115 -1.09 -31.87 -20.09
C ARG A 115 -2.04 -33.05 -19.91
N GLU A 116 -3.29 -32.79 -19.56
CA GLU A 116 -4.31 -33.82 -19.38
C GLU A 116 -4.62 -34.52 -20.72
N ARG A 117 -4.75 -33.76 -21.82
CA ARG A 117 -4.94 -34.35 -23.15
C ARG A 117 -3.76 -35.21 -23.59
N ARG A 118 -2.53 -34.79 -23.31
CA ARG A 118 -1.32 -35.60 -23.57
C ARG A 118 -1.36 -36.90 -22.75
N ARG A 119 -1.65 -36.82 -21.44
CA ARG A 119 -1.78 -37.98 -20.56
C ARG A 119 -2.94 -38.92 -20.88
N LYS A 120 -3.97 -38.46 -21.59
CA LYS A 120 -5.07 -39.31 -22.07
C LYS A 120 -4.80 -39.94 -23.44
N ASN A 121 -3.89 -39.37 -24.22
CA ASN A 121 -3.51 -39.89 -25.55
C ASN A 121 -2.37 -40.90 -25.47
N GLU A 122 -1.49 -40.79 -24.48
CA GLU A 122 -0.66 -41.90 -24.00
C GLU A 122 -1.59 -42.78 -23.16
N GLY A 123 -2.01 -43.95 -23.67
CA GLY A 123 -2.84 -44.90 -22.90
C GLY A 123 -2.18 -45.27 -21.56
N PRO A 124 -2.91 -45.89 -20.61
CA PRO A 124 -2.40 -46.17 -19.27
C PRO A 124 -1.16 -47.07 -19.38
N SER A 125 0.03 -46.48 -19.32
CA SER A 125 1.24 -47.21 -19.03
C SER A 125 1.21 -47.49 -17.54
N GLU A 126 0.98 -48.76 -17.21
CA GLU A 126 1.21 -49.33 -15.89
C GLU A 126 2.52 -48.80 -15.30
N MET A 127 2.41 -47.97 -14.27
CA MET A 127 3.21 -48.07 -13.06
C MET A 127 2.64 -47.07 -12.06
N GLU A 128 1.66 -47.57 -11.31
CA GLU A 128 1.69 -47.37 -9.87
C GLU A 128 3.11 -47.65 -9.37
N ASN A 129 3.61 -46.75 -8.52
CA ASN A 129 4.85 -46.76 -7.73
C ASN A 129 5.76 -45.57 -8.05
N THR A 130 5.57 -44.51 -7.29
CA THR A 130 6.71 -43.83 -6.66
C THR A 130 6.20 -43.25 -5.37
N GLU A 131 6.09 -44.17 -4.41
CA GLU A 131 6.31 -43.87 -3.01
C GLU A 131 7.57 -43.02 -2.84
N ASP A 132 7.45 -42.07 -1.93
CA ASP A 132 8.47 -41.68 -0.96
C ASP A 132 9.96 -41.80 -1.35
N LYS A 133 10.61 -40.64 -1.27
CA LYS A 133 11.81 -40.45 -0.43
C LYS A 133 12.89 -41.53 -0.60
N CYS A 134 13.91 -41.21 -1.39
CA CYS A 134 15.27 -41.10 -0.87
C CYS A 134 16.15 -40.37 -1.88
N GLU A 135 16.54 -39.17 -1.47
CA GLU A 135 17.85 -38.59 -1.67
C GLU A 135 18.93 -39.68 -1.86
N ASN A 136 19.67 -39.63 -2.96
CA ASN A 136 21.06 -40.09 -3.03
C ASN A 136 21.73 -39.52 -4.27
N THR A 137 22.44 -38.42 -4.01
CA THR A 137 23.79 -38.11 -4.49
C THR A 137 24.26 -38.69 -5.82
N VAL A 138 24.43 -37.76 -6.75
CA VAL A 138 25.37 -37.79 -7.87
C VAL A 138 26.73 -38.41 -7.49
N THR A 139 27.17 -39.41 -8.24
CA THR A 139 28.58 -39.57 -8.66
C THR A 139 28.64 -40.23 -10.04
N ILE A 140 29.02 -39.43 -11.03
CA ILE A 140 29.60 -39.88 -12.30
C ILE A 140 31.04 -40.31 -12.02
N GLU A 141 31.51 -41.48 -12.49
CA GLU A 141 32.85 -41.67 -13.09
C GLU A 141 33.10 -43.12 -13.60
N ASN A 142 33.49 -43.22 -14.88
CA ASN A 142 34.30 -44.24 -15.57
C ASN A 142 33.97 -45.76 -15.51
N GLY A 143 33.49 -46.27 -16.66
CA GLY A 143 34.07 -47.45 -17.33
C GLY A 143 33.81 -48.84 -16.74
N ILE A 144 32.94 -49.60 -17.44
CA ILE A 144 32.65 -51.05 -17.37
C ILE A 144 31.51 -51.44 -16.39
N PRO A 145 30.43 -52.10 -16.88
CA PRO A 145 29.37 -52.63 -16.02
C PRO A 145 29.83 -53.91 -15.31
N CYS A 146 29.65 -53.96 -13.99
CA CYS A 146 29.74 -55.20 -13.22
C CYS A 146 28.33 -55.77 -13.02
N ASP A 147 28.13 -57.02 -13.45
CA ASP A 147 26.92 -57.79 -13.17
C ASP A 147 26.78 -58.04 -11.65
N PRO A 148 25.58 -57.90 -11.07
CA PRO A 148 25.35 -58.24 -9.66
C PRO A 148 25.44 -59.76 -9.46
N LEU A 149 26.40 -60.16 -8.63
CA LEU A 149 26.64 -61.57 -8.28
C LEU A 149 25.44 -62.17 -7.53
N ASP A 150 25.00 -63.32 -8.04
CA ASP A 150 23.97 -64.23 -7.50
C ASP A 150 24.36 -64.73 -6.10
N MET A 151 23.68 -64.28 -5.04
CA MET A 151 23.88 -64.72 -3.64
C MET A 151 23.28 -66.11 -3.34
N LYS A 152 23.30 -67.03 -4.30
CA LYS A 152 22.80 -68.41 -4.16
C LYS A 152 23.81 -69.31 -3.43
N GLY A 153 24.07 -69.01 -2.15
CA GLY A 153 25.06 -69.77 -1.37
C GLY A 153 25.10 -69.52 0.14
N GLY A 154 23.99 -69.13 0.78
CA GLY A 154 23.93 -68.94 2.24
C GLY A 154 23.21 -70.09 2.96
N HIS A 155 23.94 -70.90 3.72
CA HIS A 155 23.39 -71.97 4.57
C HIS A 155 22.72 -71.37 5.82
N ILE A 156 21.46 -71.71 6.07
CA ILE A 156 20.68 -71.36 7.26
C ILE A 156 21.09 -72.27 8.45
N ASN A 157 21.17 -71.70 9.66
CA ASN A 157 21.52 -72.42 10.90
C ASN A 157 20.24 -72.88 11.63
N ASP A 158 20.04 -74.20 11.78
CA ASP A 158 18.97 -74.83 12.56
C ASP A 158 19.32 -74.86 14.06
N ALA A 159 18.86 -73.88 14.84
CA ALA A 159 19.15 -73.84 16.28
C ALA A 159 17.95 -73.79 17.23
N PHE A 160 16.71 -73.56 16.78
CA PHE A 160 15.56 -73.56 17.70
C PHE A 160 14.28 -74.07 17.04
N GLY A 161 14.01 -75.37 17.25
CA GLY A 161 12.68 -75.97 17.14
C GLY A 161 12.09 -76.21 18.52
N THR A 162 10.83 -75.84 18.70
CA THR A 162 9.89 -76.28 19.75
C THR A 162 8.51 -76.24 19.08
N GLU A 163 8.05 -77.35 18.48
CA GLU A 163 7.29 -78.46 19.08
C GLU A 163 5.86 -78.05 19.46
N ASP A 164 4.91 -78.86 18.96
CA ASP A 164 3.47 -78.95 19.26
C ASP A 164 2.59 -77.75 18.82
N GLU A 165 1.46 -77.90 18.13
CA GLU A 165 0.33 -78.77 18.45
C GLU A 165 -0.47 -79.17 17.18
N ARG A 166 -0.31 -80.43 16.78
CA ARG A 166 -1.37 -81.45 16.63
C ARG A 166 -2.83 -80.95 16.47
N LEU A 167 -3.47 -81.34 15.36
CA LEU A 167 -4.66 -82.21 15.27
C LEU A 167 -5.53 -81.88 14.02
N THR A 168 -5.45 -82.74 13.01
CA THR A 168 -6.55 -83.00 12.06
C THR A 168 -7.71 -83.71 12.78
N PRO A 169 -8.94 -83.71 12.23
CA PRO A 169 -9.32 -84.92 11.47
C PRO A 169 -10.33 -84.73 10.32
N LEU A 170 -10.10 -85.56 9.29
CA LEU A 170 -11.01 -86.22 8.33
C LEU A 170 -11.91 -85.38 7.41
#